data_AF-A0A920SMH8-F1
#
_entry.id   AF-A0A920SMH8-F1
#
_cell.length_a   1.000
_cell.length_b   1.000
_cell.length_c   1.000
_cell.angle_alpha   90.00
_cell.angle_beta   90.00
_cell.angle_gamma   90.00
#
_symmetry.space_group_name_H-M   'P 1'
#
loop_
_entity.id
_entity.type
_entity.pdbx_description
1 polymer ?
#
loop_
_entity_poly.entity_id
_entity_poly.type
_entity_poly.pdbx_seq_one_letter_code
_entity_poly.pdbx_strand_id
1 'polypeptide(L)'
;MKQREQLPVLSTIHHPITVDRRLEIEHARTRWEEFGKRRWYAFTKMQTQVAKRMTRVMTVSESSAGDIAADHKVKPDRIHVVPVGVDPELFLPVPGVERVPGGS
;
A
#
# COMPACT_ATOMS: atom_id res chain seq x y z
N MET A 1 -7.14 4.43 19.23
CA MET A 1 -5.78 4.61 19.78
C MET A 1 -5.77 6.02 20.34
N LYS A 2 -5.82 6.17 21.67
CA LYS A 2 -5.57 7.50 22.26
C LYS A 2 -4.10 7.80 21.99
N GLN A 3 -3.78 8.98 21.43
CA GLN A 3 -2.42 9.50 21.43
C GLN A 3 -1.97 9.52 22.90
N ARG A 4 -1.20 8.51 23.30
CA ARG A 4 -0.38 8.59 24.49
C ARG A 4 0.86 9.33 24.03
N GLU A 5 1.04 10.51 24.59
CA GLU A 5 2.05 11.52 24.26
C GLU A 5 1.64 12.46 23.11
N GLN A 6 1.82 13.76 23.36
CA GLN A 6 1.28 14.90 22.60
C GLN A 6 1.94 15.10 21.23
N LEU A 7 2.52 14.04 20.66
CA LEU A 7 3.27 14.09 19.41
C LEU A 7 2.40 13.58 18.25
N PRO A 8 2.41 14.29 17.10
CA PRO A 8 1.75 13.81 15.90
C PRO A 8 2.42 12.51 15.42
N VAL A 9 1.62 11.49 15.14
CA VAL A 9 2.08 10.21 14.60
C VAL A 9 1.81 10.18 13.10
N LEU A 10 2.84 9.90 12.30
CA LEU A 10 2.76 9.65 10.86
C LEU A 10 3.06 8.18 10.61
N SER A 11 2.20 7.51 9.84
CA SER A 11 2.39 6.11 9.45
C SER A 11 2.64 5.98 7.96
N THR A 12 3.61 5.17 7.55
CA THR A 12 3.84 4.86 6.13
C THR A 12 3.24 3.50 5.76
N ILE A 13 2.52 3.43 4.65
CA ILE A 13 2.04 2.18 4.04
C ILE A 13 2.45 2.18 2.57
N HIS A 14 3.26 1.21 2.16
CA HIS A 14 3.80 1.14 0.79
C HIS A 14 2.77 0.60 -0.20
N HIS A 15 2.42 -0.68 -0.09
CA HIS A 15 1.34 -1.31 -0.84
C HIS A 15 0.66 -2.31 0.07
N PRO A 16 -0.69 -2.38 0.08
CA PRO A 16 -1.37 -3.31 0.95
C PRO A 16 -1.36 -4.70 0.31
N ILE A 17 -0.85 -5.69 1.05
CA ILE A 17 -0.78 -7.11 0.64
C ILE A 17 -2.18 -7.75 0.38
N THR A 18 -3.24 -6.99 0.61
CA THR A 18 -4.62 -7.33 0.22
C THR A 18 -4.80 -7.39 -1.29
N VAL A 19 -3.97 -6.69 -2.07
CA VAL A 19 -3.92 -6.79 -3.52
C VAL A 19 -3.42 -8.18 -3.93
N ASP A 20 -2.28 -8.62 -3.41
CA ASP A 20 -1.73 -9.97 -3.63
C ASP A 20 -2.74 -11.04 -3.20
N ARG A 21 -3.37 -10.86 -2.03
CA ARG A 21 -4.43 -11.75 -1.55
C ARG A 21 -5.56 -11.93 -2.55
N ARG A 22 -6.03 -10.84 -3.16
CA ARG A 22 -7.11 -10.89 -4.15
C ARG A 22 -6.66 -11.67 -5.37
N LEU A 23 -5.51 -11.31 -5.93
CA LEU A 23 -4.93 -11.98 -7.09
C LEU A 23 -4.73 -13.48 -6.81
N GLU A 24 -4.12 -13.85 -5.69
CA GLU A 24 -3.86 -15.26 -5.40
C GLU A 24 -5.14 -16.08 -5.19
N ILE A 25 -6.16 -15.50 -4.54
CA ILE A 25 -7.46 -16.17 -4.36
C ILE A 25 -8.16 -16.34 -5.71
N GLU A 26 -8.15 -15.32 -6.58
CA GLU A 26 -8.74 -15.38 -7.92
C GLU A 26 -8.07 -16.44 -8.81
N HIS A 27 -6.76 -16.63 -8.66
CA HIS A 27 -5.99 -17.63 -9.40
C HIS A 27 -5.91 -19.01 -8.71
N ALA A 28 -6.69 -19.26 -7.64
CA ALA A 28 -6.67 -20.55 -6.97
C ALA A 28 -7.27 -21.65 -7.86
N ARG A 29 -6.57 -22.80 -7.99
CA ARG A 29 -6.98 -23.88 -8.91
C ARG A 29 -8.06 -24.78 -8.33
N THR A 30 -8.16 -24.83 -7.00
CA THR A 30 -9.10 -25.70 -6.28
C THR A 30 -9.68 -24.98 -5.07
N ARG A 31 -10.86 -25.43 -4.61
CA ARG A 31 -11.49 -24.90 -3.39
C ARG A 31 -10.63 -25.09 -2.14
N TRP A 32 -9.80 -26.14 -2.11
CA TRP A 32 -8.86 -26.38 -1.00
C TRP A 32 -7.71 -25.39 -1.00
N GLU A 33 -7.13 -25.12 -2.18
CA GLU A 33 -6.10 -24.10 -2.36
C GLU A 33 -6.64 -22.71 -1.97
N GLU A 34 -7.85 -22.37 -2.44
CA GLU A 34 -8.52 -21.12 -2.11
C GLU A 34 -8.71 -20.96 -0.59
N PHE A 35 -9.16 -22.03 0.10
CA PHE A 35 -9.31 -22.03 1.55
C PHE A 35 -7.97 -21.85 2.27
N GLY A 36 -6.91 -22.54 1.82
CA GLY A 36 -5.56 -22.39 2.35
C GLY A 36 -5.06 -20.96 2.25
N LYS A 37 -5.19 -20.33 1.06
CA LYS A 37 -4.85 -18.93 0.83
C LYS A 37 -5.66 -17.99 1.72
N ARG A 38 -6.98 -18.18 1.81
CA ARG A 38 -7.85 -17.37 2.70
C ARG A 38 -7.41 -17.45 4.16
N ARG A 39 -6.97 -18.62 4.62
CA ARG A 39 -6.45 -18.81 5.99
C ARG A 39 -5.10 -18.15 6.19
N TRP A 40 -4.18 -18.31 5.23
CA TRP A 40 -2.87 -17.64 5.28
C TRP A 40 -3.03 -16.13 5.36
N TYR A 41 -3.86 -15.55 4.48
CA TYR A 41 -4.12 -14.11 4.44
C TYR A 41 -5.03 -13.58 5.55
N ALA A 42 -5.46 -14.40 6.53
CA ALA A 42 -6.36 -13.94 7.59
C ALA A 42 -5.77 -12.79 8.44
N PHE A 43 -4.44 -12.67 8.51
CA PHE A 43 -3.74 -11.59 9.22
C PHE A 43 -4.06 -10.20 8.66
N THR A 44 -4.44 -10.09 7.38
CA THR A 44 -4.80 -8.82 6.73
C THR A 44 -5.99 -8.13 7.41
N LYS A 45 -6.84 -8.90 8.10
CA LYS A 45 -7.92 -8.36 8.94
C LYS A 45 -7.39 -7.46 10.04
N MET A 46 -6.31 -7.86 10.72
CA MET A 46 -5.65 -7.06 11.76
C MET A 46 -5.05 -5.80 11.14
N GLN A 47 -4.36 -5.91 10.00
CA GLN A 47 -3.78 -4.76 9.29
C GLN A 47 -4.86 -3.72 8.99
N THR A 48 -6.01 -4.17 8.48
CA THR A 48 -7.20 -3.32 8.30
C THR A 48 -7.64 -2.66 9.61
N GLN A 49 -7.72 -3.37 10.73
CA GLN A 49 -8.11 -2.75 12.02
C GLN A 49 -7.11 -1.68 12.50
N VAL A 50 -5.81 -1.88 12.26
CA VAL A 50 -4.77 -0.93 12.64
C VAL A 50 -4.77 0.29 11.70
N ALA A 51 -4.77 0.05 10.39
CA ALA A 51 -4.75 1.10 9.37
C ALA A 51 -5.95 2.06 9.51
N LYS A 52 -7.17 1.54 9.75
CA LYS A 52 -8.36 2.40 9.99
C LYS A 52 -8.20 3.40 11.13
N ARG A 53 -7.36 3.08 12.12
CA ARG A 53 -7.16 3.91 13.32
C ARG A 53 -6.05 4.93 13.15
N MET A 54 -5.28 4.86 12.06
CA MET A 54 -4.24 5.85 11.75
C MET A 54 -4.90 7.19 11.41
N THR A 55 -4.37 8.26 12.00
CA THR A 55 -4.84 9.63 11.80
C THR A 55 -4.19 10.29 10.59
N ARG A 56 -2.98 9.88 10.23
CA ARG A 56 -2.26 10.32 9.03
C ARG A 56 -1.47 9.15 8.43
N VAL A 57 -1.68 8.89 7.15
CA VAL A 57 -1.05 7.81 6.38
C VAL A 57 -0.30 8.43 5.20
N MET A 58 0.95 8.03 5.03
CA MET A 58 1.78 8.37 3.87
C MET A 58 1.96 7.13 3.00
N THR A 59 1.90 7.31 1.70
CA THR A 59 2.17 6.26 0.71
C THR A 59 2.95 6.81 -0.47
N VAL A 60 3.38 5.94 -1.37
CA VAL A 60 4.35 6.28 -2.42
C VAL A 60 3.72 6.50 -3.79
N SER A 61 2.46 6.09 -3.99
CA SER A 61 1.75 6.28 -5.27
C SER A 61 0.25 6.50 -5.08
N GLU A 62 -0.39 7.06 -6.10
CA GLU A 62 -1.86 7.20 -6.15
C GLU A 62 -2.58 5.86 -6.20
N SER A 63 -1.99 4.85 -6.88
CA SER A 63 -2.56 3.49 -6.90
C SER A 63 -2.58 2.90 -5.49
N SER A 64 -1.47 3.02 -4.77
CA SER A 64 -1.38 2.57 -3.37
C SER A 64 -2.39 3.30 -2.49
N ALA A 65 -2.59 4.62 -2.70
CA ALA A 65 -3.56 5.40 -1.96
C ALA A 65 -4.99 4.88 -2.18
N GLY A 66 -5.33 4.57 -3.44
CA GLY A 66 -6.60 3.93 -3.80
C GLY A 66 -6.80 2.58 -3.11
N ASP A 67 -5.80 1.71 -3.15
CA ASP A 67 -5.87 0.38 -2.53
C ASP A 67 -5.99 0.47 -1.00
N ILE A 68 -5.25 1.38 -0.35
CA ILE A 68 -5.35 1.61 1.10
C ILE A 68 -6.76 2.09 1.49
N ALA A 69 -7.33 3.02 0.73
CA ALA A 69 -8.70 3.48 0.96
C ALA A 69 -9.71 2.35 0.75
N ALA A 70 -9.57 1.56 -0.31
CA ALA A 70 -10.48 0.48 -0.67
C ALA A 70 -10.41 -0.70 0.31
N ASP A 71 -9.21 -1.19 0.62
CA ASP A 71 -9.03 -2.46 1.33
C ASP A 71 -8.98 -2.27 2.84
N HIS A 72 -8.31 -1.21 3.30
CA HIS A 72 -8.18 -0.91 4.70
C HIS A 72 -9.23 0.08 5.20
N LYS A 73 -10.06 0.69 4.34
CA LYS A 73 -11.09 1.67 4.73
C LYS A 73 -10.53 2.86 5.51
N VAL A 74 -9.30 3.26 5.19
CA VAL A 74 -8.76 4.55 5.63
C VAL A 74 -9.47 5.65 4.84
N LYS A 75 -9.86 6.74 5.51
CA LYS A 75 -10.51 7.83 4.80
C LYS A 75 -9.50 8.52 3.87
N PRO A 76 -9.86 8.83 2.60
CA PRO A 76 -8.93 9.44 1.65
C PRO A 76 -8.28 10.73 2.13
N ASP A 77 -8.98 11.57 2.90
CA ASP A 77 -8.47 12.82 3.49
C ASP A 77 -7.31 12.61 4.49
N ARG A 78 -7.08 11.37 4.92
CA ARG A 78 -5.96 10.99 5.81
C ARG A 78 -4.78 10.39 5.07
N ILE A 79 -4.89 10.15 3.77
CA ILE A 79 -3.86 9.51 2.95
C ILE A 79 -3.13 10.61 2.16
N HIS A 80 -1.81 10.60 2.20
CA HIS A 80 -0.98 11.54 1.47
C HIS A 80 0.04 10.77 0.63
N VAL A 81 0.08 11.07 -0.66
CA VAL A 81 1.09 10.52 -1.57
C VAL A 81 2.33 11.40 -1.48
N VAL A 82 3.45 10.81 -1.07
CA VAL A 82 4.77 11.42 -1.15
C VAL A 82 5.58 10.54 -2.09
N PRO A 83 5.72 10.94 -3.37
CA PRO A 83 6.51 10.19 -4.33
C PRO A 83 7.93 10.00 -3.80
N VAL A 84 8.49 8.82 -3.97
CA VAL A 84 9.91 8.60 -3.70
C VAL A 84 10.68 9.42 -4.72
N GLY A 85 11.28 10.53 -4.28
CA GLY A 85 12.19 11.29 -5.12
C GLY A 85 13.41 10.43 -5.43
N VAL A 86 13.68 10.20 -6.72
CA VAL A 86 15.03 9.82 -7.13
C VAL A 86 15.88 11.08 -7.10
N ASP A 87 17.03 11.02 -6.43
CA ASP A 87 17.99 12.13 -6.43
C ASP A 87 18.39 12.43 -7.89
N PRO A 88 18.02 13.59 -8.45
CA PRO A 88 18.30 13.91 -9.84
C PRO A 88 19.79 14.17 -10.11
N GLU A 89 20.61 14.41 -9.07
CA GLU A 89 22.07 14.53 -9.19
C GLU A 89 22.74 13.15 -9.29
N LEU A 90 22.11 12.12 -8.73
CA LEU A 90 22.58 10.73 -8.77
C LEU A 90 21.97 9.94 -9.94
N PHE A 91 20.72 10.21 -10.30
CA PHE A 91 19.97 9.53 -11.35
C PHE A 91 19.77 10.43 -12.57
N LEU A 92 20.85 10.64 -13.32
CA LEU A 92 20.84 11.33 -14.59
C LEU A 92 20.34 10.41 -15.73
N PRO A 93 19.65 10.94 -16.75
CA PRO A 93 19.40 10.20 -17.98
C PRO A 93 20.72 9.71 -18.56
N VAL A 94 20.80 8.43 -18.91
CA VAL A 94 21.96 7.89 -19.62
C VAL A 94 21.97 8.47 -21.03
N PRO A 95 23.06 9.11 -21.49
CA PRO A 95 23.16 9.63 -22.85
C PRO A 95 22.87 8.52 -23.87
N GLY A 96 21.93 8.78 -24.78
CA GLY A 96 21.53 7.83 -25.83
C GLY A 96 20.44 6.83 -25.44
N VAL A 97 19.87 6.90 -24.24
CA VAL A 97 18.72 6.08 -23.83
C VAL A 97 17.45 6.92 -23.78
N GLU A 98 16.48 6.63 -24.65
CA GLU A 98 15.16 7.27 -24.62
C GLU A 98 14.32 6.74 -23.45
N ARG A 99 13.57 7.63 -22.79
CA ARG A 99 12.62 7.23 -21.76
C ARG A 99 11.45 6.49 -22.39
N VAL A 100 11.14 5.31 -21.86
CA VAL A 100 9.92 4.58 -22.20
C VAL A 100 8.75 5.19 -21.41
N PRO A 101 7.69 5.69 -22.06
CA PRO A 101 6.52 6.22 -21.37
C PRO A 101 5.78 5.13 -20.58
N GLY A 102 5.41 5.42 -19.32
CA GLY A 102 4.56 4.54 -18.49
C GLY A 102 5.26 3.79 -17.36
N GLY A 103 6.57 3.98 -17.15
CA GLY A 103 7.28 3.47 -15.99
C GLY A 103 7.27 4.45 -14.82
N SER A 104 6.25 4.41 -13.99
CA SER A 104 6.22 4.99 -12.64
C SER A 104 5.36 4.12 -11.74
#